data_AF-A5GET8-F1
#
_entry.id   AF-A5GET8-F1
#
_cell.length_a   1.000
_cell.length_b   1.000
_cell.length_c   1.000
_cell.angle_alpha   90.00
_cell.angle_beta   90.00
_cell.angle_gamma   90.00
#
_symmetry.space_group_name_H-M   'P 1'
#
loop_
_entity.id
_entity.type
_entity.pdbx_description
1 polymer ?
#
loop_
_entity_poly.entity_id
_entity_poly.type
_entity_poly.pdbx_seq_one_letter_code
_entity_poly.pdbx_strand_id
1 'polypeptide(L)'
;MFCVDVQHKKCIMICVIHSRRSIMARATVTLPQDLLTELMSLVGARSKTEAVITAVKDEIRLRKVARIKAMAGQMEFTAEADDLRHGDRRLG
;
A
#
# COMPACT_ATOMS: atom_id res chain seq x y z
N MET A 1 22.71 29.51 3.68
CA MET A 1 22.05 30.70 3.09
C MET A 1 22.38 30.74 1.60
N PHE A 2 21.48 30.21 0.78
CA PHE A 2 21.28 30.61 -0.61
C PHE A 2 19.77 30.49 -0.83
N CYS A 3 19.11 31.65 -0.84
CA CYS A 3 17.73 31.76 -1.29
C CYS A 3 17.73 31.68 -2.81
N VAL A 4 16.85 30.86 -3.38
CA VAL A 4 16.26 31.16 -4.68
C VAL A 4 14.77 30.87 -4.59
N ASP A 5 14.01 31.95 -4.43
CA ASP A 5 12.57 32.02 -4.71
C ASP A 5 12.33 31.74 -6.19
N VAL A 6 11.50 30.75 -6.51
CA VAL A 6 10.74 30.73 -7.77
C VAL A 6 9.31 30.29 -7.47
N GLN A 7 8.45 31.28 -7.22
CA GLN A 7 7.01 31.16 -7.42
C GLN A 7 6.69 31.44 -8.90
N HIS A 8 6.14 30.46 -9.63
CA HIS A 8 5.12 30.72 -10.66
C HIS A 8 4.34 29.44 -10.98
N LYS A 9 3.07 29.40 -10.55
CA LYS A 9 1.86 29.61 -11.35
C LYS A 9 1.46 28.41 -12.23
N LYS A 10 0.35 27.79 -11.80
CA LYS A 10 -0.70 27.16 -12.61
C LYS A 10 -0.23 26.21 -13.72
N CYS A 11 -0.17 24.93 -13.36
CA CYS A 11 -0.69 23.87 -14.22
C CYS A 11 -1.87 23.22 -13.49
N ILE A 12 -3.09 23.64 -13.81
CA ILE A 12 -4.29 22.83 -13.58
C ILE A 12 -4.22 21.73 -14.64
N MET A 13 -3.62 20.62 -14.24
CA MET A 13 -3.40 19.33 -14.93
C MET A 13 -2.07 18.75 -14.40
N ILE A 14 -1.84 18.80 -13.09
CA ILE A 14 -0.72 18.09 -12.50
C ILE A 14 -1.19 16.67 -12.29
N CYS A 15 -0.94 15.87 -13.33
CA CYS A 15 -0.68 14.44 -13.22
C CYS A 15 0.03 14.21 -11.88
N VAL A 16 -0.65 13.60 -10.91
CA VAL A 16 -0.07 13.25 -9.60
C VAL A 16 0.88 12.08 -9.85
N ILE A 17 1.99 12.36 -10.52
CA ILE A 17 3.12 11.46 -10.59
C ILE A 17 3.76 11.56 -9.21
N HIS A 18 3.19 10.85 -8.24
CA HIS A 18 3.85 10.54 -6.99
C HIS A 18 5.11 9.76 -7.38
N SER A 19 6.22 10.47 -7.53
CA SER A 19 7.55 9.89 -7.74
C SER A 19 7.87 9.06 -6.50
N ARG A 20 7.43 7.81 -6.48
CA ARG A 20 7.81 6.82 -5.47
C ARG A 20 9.25 6.42 -5.75
N ARG A 21 10.20 7.29 -5.41
CA ARG A 21 11.59 6.87 -5.23
C ARG A 21 11.62 5.83 -4.11
N SER A 22 11.73 4.55 -4.49
CA SER A 22 11.98 3.46 -3.55
C SER A 22 13.42 3.58 -3.03
N ILE A 23 13.61 4.30 -1.93
CA ILE A 23 14.86 4.23 -1.15
C ILE A 23 14.96 2.84 -0.50
N MET A 24 15.95 2.05 -0.92
CA MET A 24 16.22 0.74 -0.31
C MET A 24 17.14 0.94 0.90
N ALA A 25 16.67 0.56 2.09
CA ALA A 25 17.47 0.56 3.31
C ALA A 25 18.00 -0.84 3.60
N ARG A 26 19.29 -0.95 3.94
CA ARG A 26 19.91 -2.21 4.38
C ARG A 26 19.83 -2.28 5.90
N ALA A 27 19.33 -3.39 6.42
CA ALA A 27 19.28 -3.69 7.84
C ALA A 27 19.85 -5.10 8.10
N THR A 28 20.50 -5.28 9.24
CA THR A 28 20.99 -6.59 9.72
C THR A 28 20.16 -7.02 10.91
N VAL A 29 19.53 -8.19 10.81
CA VAL A 29 18.68 -8.76 11.87
C VAL A 29 19.14 -10.19 12.13
N THR A 30 19.27 -10.56 13.40
CA THR A 30 19.61 -11.93 13.81
C THR A 30 18.34 -12.76 13.87
N LEU A 31 18.31 -13.86 13.11
CA LEU A 31 17.15 -14.75 13.00
C LEU A 31 17.63 -16.21 13.10
N PRO A 32 16.87 -17.10 13.75
CA PRO A 32 17.17 -18.54 13.75
C PRO A 32 17.18 -19.12 12.33
N GLN A 33 18.15 -19.99 12.05
CA GLN A 33 18.32 -20.57 10.72
C GLN A 33 17.20 -21.54 10.34
N ASP A 34 16.64 -22.25 11.32
CA ASP A 34 15.57 -23.22 11.10
C ASP A 34 14.31 -22.53 10.57
N LEU A 35 13.91 -21.43 11.21
CA LEU A 35 12.77 -20.60 10.79
C LEU A 35 12.95 -20.03 9.39
N LEU A 36 14.18 -19.63 9.04
CA LEU A 36 14.46 -19.09 7.71
C LEU A 36 14.36 -20.18 6.63
N THR A 37 14.81 -21.39 6.94
CA THR A 37 14.72 -22.54 6.04
C THR A 37 13.26 -22.95 5.82
N GLU A 38 12.48 -23.01 6.90
CA GLU A 38 11.04 -23.27 6.83
C GLU A 38 10.32 -22.23 5.97
N LEU A 39 10.58 -20.94 6.24
CA LEU A 39 10.01 -19.83 5.47
C LEU A 39 10.34 -19.94 3.98
N MET A 40 11.59 -20.25 3.63
CA MET A 40 11.99 -20.43 2.23
C MET A 40 11.24 -21.61 1.58
N SER A 41 11.00 -22.70 2.32
CA SER A 41 10.25 -23.85 1.80
C SER A 41 8.77 -23.52 1.57
N LEU A 42 8.14 -22.78 2.49
CA LEU A 42 6.72 -22.41 2.42
C LEU A 42 6.46 -21.40 1.30
N VAL A 43 7.35 -20.42 1.14
CA VAL A 43 7.20 -19.34 0.15
C VAL A 43 7.74 -19.77 -1.23
N GLY A 44 8.57 -20.80 -1.31
CA GLY A 44 9.23 -21.24 -2.55
C GLY A 44 10.20 -20.19 -3.12
N ALA A 45 10.76 -19.33 -2.26
CA ALA A 45 11.62 -18.23 -2.67
C ALA A 45 13.04 -18.70 -3.02
N ARG A 46 13.65 -18.10 -4.04
CA ARG A 46 15.02 -18.45 -4.47
C ARG A 46 16.09 -17.83 -3.58
N SER A 47 15.74 -16.76 -2.87
CA SER A 47 16.68 -16.01 -2.02
C SER A 47 16.09 -15.70 -0.65
N LYS A 48 16.97 -15.63 0.36
CA LYS A 48 16.62 -15.25 1.74
C LYS A 48 15.93 -13.89 1.80
N THR A 49 16.43 -12.94 1.01
CA THR A 49 15.89 -11.57 0.93
C THR A 49 14.48 -11.56 0.37
N GLU A 50 14.22 -12.32 -0.70
CA GLU A 50 12.89 -12.42 -1.31
C GLU A 50 11.89 -13.06 -0.35
N ALA A 51 12.27 -14.13 0.34
CA ALA A 51 11.43 -14.78 1.35
C ALA A 51 10.98 -13.79 2.43
N VAL A 52 11.93 -13.02 2.97
CA VAL A 52 11.65 -12.01 4.01
C VAL A 52 10.78 -10.87 3.48
N ILE A 53 11.03 -10.37 2.27
CA ILE A 53 10.20 -9.32 1.66
C ILE A 53 8.76 -9.80 1.49
N THR A 54 8.56 -11.02 1.01
CA THR A 54 7.22 -11.60 0.83
C THR A 54 6.51 -11.77 2.17
N ALA A 55 7.19 -12.33 3.18
CA ALA A 55 6.63 -12.46 4.52
C ALA A 55 6.19 -11.11 5.11
N VAL A 56 7.01 -10.08 4.96
CA VAL A 56 6.68 -8.72 5.44
C VAL A 56 5.46 -8.16 4.68
N LYS A 57 5.38 -8.37 3.36
CA LYS A 57 4.23 -7.93 2.56
C LYS A 57 2.94 -8.62 3.00
N ASP A 58 3.00 -9.92 3.27
CA ASP A 58 1.84 -10.69 3.70
C ASP A 58 1.35 -10.25 5.07
N GLU A 59 2.24 -10.05 6.03
CA GLU A 59 1.88 -9.54 7.35
C GLU A 59 1.22 -8.14 7.26
N ILE A 60 1.77 -7.25 6.44
CA ILE A 60 1.16 -5.93 6.19
C ILE A 60 -0.23 -6.08 5.57
N ARG A 61 -0.40 -7.00 4.61
CA ARG A 61 -1.68 -7.25 3.94
C ARG A 61 -2.72 -7.76 4.93
N LEU A 62 -2.37 -8.74 5.75
CA LEU A 62 -3.26 -9.31 6.78
C LEU A 62 -3.71 -8.24 7.77
N ARG A 63 -2.79 -7.40 8.27
CA ARG A 63 -3.14 -6.30 9.18
C ARG A 63 -4.04 -5.24 8.55
N LYS A 64 -3.81 -4.90 7.28
CA LYS A 64 -4.69 -3.96 6.55
C LYS A 64 -6.10 -4.51 6.40
N VAL A 65 -6.22 -5.79 6.02
CA VAL A 65 -7.53 -6.45 5.91
C VAL A 65 -8.21 -6.52 7.27
N ALA A 66 -7.50 -6.88 8.33
CA ALA A 66 -8.03 -6.88 9.69
C ALA A 66 -8.55 -5.50 10.10
N ARG A 67 -7.81 -4.43 9.78
CA ARG A 67 -8.25 -3.06 10.05
C ARG A 67 -9.52 -2.68 9.28
N ILE A 68 -9.59 -3.01 7.98
CA ILE A 68 -10.78 -2.75 7.17
C ILE A 68 -11.99 -3.52 7.72
N LYS A 69 -11.80 -4.80 8.09
CA LYS A 69 -12.84 -5.61 8.71
C LYS A 69 -13.31 -5.04 10.04
N ALA A 70 -12.40 -4.52 10.86
CA ALA A 70 -12.76 -3.87 12.13
C ALA A 70 -13.57 -2.58 11.93
N MET A 71 -13.37 -1.88 10.81
CA MET A 71 -14.14 -0.69 10.44
C MET A 71 -15.49 -1.04 9.79
N ALA A 72 -15.69 -2.30 9.36
CA ALA A 72 -16.95 -2.74 8.77
C ALA A 72 -18.05 -2.71 9.84
N GLY A 73 -19.08 -1.87 9.62
CA GLY A 73 -20.18 -1.66 10.55
C GLY A 73 -20.10 -0.38 11.40
N GLN A 74 -18.97 0.34 11.39
CA GLN A 74 -18.83 1.65 12.03
C GLN A 74 -18.85 2.82 11.05
N MET A 75 -18.86 2.54 9.75
CA MET A 75 -18.92 3.57 8.71
C MET A 75 -20.37 3.89 8.40
N GLU A 76 -20.79 5.11 8.72
CA GLU A 76 -22.05 5.66 8.23
C GLU A 76 -21.92 5.92 6.72
N PHE A 77 -22.76 5.26 5.93
CA PHE A 77 -22.91 5.58 4.53
C PHE A 77 -23.81 6.83 4.46
N THR A 78 -23.27 7.94 4.00
CA THR A 78 -24.03 9.20 3.82
C THR A 78 -24.95 9.16 2.60
N ALA A 79 -24.94 8.07 1.83
CA ALA A 79 -25.72 7.91 0.61
C ALA A 79 -26.61 6.67 0.75
N GLU A 80 -27.89 6.83 0.41
CA GLU A 80 -28.87 5.75 0.40
C GLU A 80 -28.54 4.74 -0.70
N ALA A 81 -28.75 3.46 -0.42
CA ALA A 81 -28.43 2.38 -1.37
C ALA A 81 -29.23 2.46 -2.67
N ASP A 82 -30.38 3.14 -2.64
CA ASP A 82 -31.28 3.30 -3.79
C ASP A 82 -30.75 4.33 -4.79
N ASP A 83 -30.15 5.43 -4.31
CA ASP A 83 -29.57 6.49 -5.13
C ASP A 83 -28.33 6.02 -5.90
N LEU A 84 -27.54 5.11 -5.32
CA LEU A 84 -26.35 4.54 -5.96
C LEU A 84 -26.70 3.54 -7.07
N ARG A 85 -27.85 2.85 -6.96
CA ARG A 85 -28.27 1.79 -7.89
C ARG A 85 -28.96 2.33 -9.15
N HIS A 86 -29.59 3.50 -9.07
CA HIS A 86 -30.37 4.07 -10.17
C HIS A 86 -29.71 5.29 -10.85
N GLY A 87 -28.53 5.71 -10.40
CA GLY A 87 -27.84 6.90 -10.91
C GLY A 87 -27.14 6.74 -12.26
N ASP A 88 -27.07 5.54 -12.85
CA ASP A 88 -26.37 5.32 -14.12
C ASP A 88 -27.27 5.72 -15.31
N ARG A 89 -27.45 7.03 -15.48
CA ARG A 89 -28.17 7.64 -16.61
C ARG A 89 -27.30 7.54 -17.88
N ARG A 90 -27.10 6.32 -18.39
CA ARG A 90 -26.38 6.02 -19.65
C ARG A 90 -27.25 6.17 -20.90
N LEU A 91 -28.12 7.17 -20.92
CA LEU A 91 -28.85 7.57 -22.13
C LEU A 91 -28.82 9.09 -22.24
N GLY A 92 -28.06 9.55 -23.22
CA GLY A 92 -27.80 10.94 -23.58
C GLY A 92 -26.70 10.97 -24.62
#